data_AF-A0AAW2Y5F9-F1
#
_entry.id   AF-A0AAW2Y5F9-F1
#
_cell.length_a   1.000
_cell.length_b   1.000
_cell.length_c   1.000
_cell.angle_alpha   90.00
_cell.angle_beta   90.00
_cell.angle_gamma   90.00
#
_symmetry.space_group_name_H-M   'P 1'
#
loop_
_entity.id
_entity.type
_entity.pdbx_description
1 polymer ?
#
loop_
_entity_poly.entity_id
_entity_poly.type
_entity_poly.pdbx_seq_one_letter_code
_entity_poly.pdbx_strand_id
1 'polypeptide(L)'
;MLLAFSEQTVGKKFPENASDQEMLEIVMTRYEKEVMHPIQGLVGGELVRSLLIQVQKLKLDIEEAMLELDQILRANEINFAILAALPAFFLSLILAMLVRAWFQQDTRAEGRGRVARIQRRLLLVEIERAMMQFQSCKDQGLENDAQCMYGLVLCFLDSLHTVVEGHAKATGEWICLRQDIIDLAKPGLPTEHKLSIAWRMERVYECLLPSSKRH
;
A
#
# COMPACT_ATOMS: atom_id res chain seq x y z
N MET A 1 -3.18 61.65 61.66
CA MET A 1 -2.74 60.32 61.15
C MET A 1 -1.40 60.40 60.44
N LEU A 2 -1.17 61.37 59.54
CA LEU A 2 0.15 61.61 58.92
C LEU A 2 1.24 62.05 59.91
N LEU A 3 0.90 62.93 60.87
CA LEU A 3 1.85 63.37 61.93
C LEU A 3 2.31 62.23 62.86
N ALA A 4 1.40 61.29 63.16
CA ALA A 4 1.71 60.14 64.01
C ALA A 4 2.64 59.12 63.30
N PHE A 5 2.51 59.01 61.97
CA PHE A 5 3.40 58.16 61.16
C PHE A 5 4.80 58.78 60.98
N SER A 6 4.90 60.12 60.97
CA SER A 6 6.19 60.82 60.88
C SER A 6 6.95 60.89 62.21
N GLU A 7 6.27 60.95 63.36
CA GLU A 7 6.95 60.93 64.67
C GLU A 7 7.57 59.56 65.00
N GLN A 8 6.90 58.47 64.62
CA GLN A 8 7.32 57.12 64.99
C GLN A 8 8.54 56.62 64.20
N THR A 9 8.87 57.25 63.07
CA THR A 9 9.99 56.85 62.19
C THR A 9 11.26 57.68 62.38
N VAL A 10 11.19 58.85 63.05
CA VAL A 10 12.25 59.88 62.99
C VAL A 10 12.90 60.23 64.34
N GLY A 11 12.34 59.82 65.48
CA GLY A 11 13.07 59.83 66.77
C GLY A 11 13.62 61.20 67.22
N LYS A 12 13.01 62.32 66.82
CA LYS A 12 13.29 63.67 67.35
C LYS A 12 12.06 64.57 67.24
N LYS A 13 11.74 65.28 68.33
CA LYS A 13 10.60 66.21 68.45
C LYS A 13 10.80 67.44 67.56
N PHE A 14 9.78 67.74 66.75
CA PHE A 14 9.70 68.97 65.96
C PHE A 14 9.21 70.14 66.85
N PRO A 15 9.75 71.37 66.70
CA PRO A 15 9.25 72.54 67.42
C PRO A 15 7.88 72.97 66.86
N GLU A 16 6.90 73.16 67.75
CA GLU A 16 5.47 73.38 67.44
C GLU A 16 5.14 74.69 66.68
N ASN A 17 6.11 75.55 66.35
CA ASN A 17 5.86 76.89 65.77
C ASN A 17 6.74 77.21 64.55
N ALA A 18 6.93 76.27 63.61
CA ALA A 18 7.61 76.52 62.34
C ALA A 18 6.60 76.73 61.20
N SER A 19 6.83 77.73 60.34
CA SER A 19 5.95 78.02 59.20
C SER A 19 6.02 76.88 58.15
N ASP A 20 4.90 76.60 57.48
CA ASP A 20 4.75 75.49 56.52
C ASP A 20 5.85 75.43 55.43
N GLN A 21 6.48 76.57 55.12
CA GLN A 21 7.59 76.67 54.16
C GLN A 21 8.88 75.98 54.64
N GLU A 22 9.27 76.14 55.91
CA GLU A 22 10.51 75.56 56.44
C GLU A 22 10.39 74.03 56.57
N MET A 23 9.18 73.55 56.91
CA MET A 23 8.90 72.12 57.02
C MET A 23 8.94 71.45 55.64
N LEU A 24 8.44 72.12 54.59
CA LEU A 24 8.49 71.61 53.23
C LEU A 24 9.93 71.56 52.69
N GLU A 25 10.76 72.56 52.99
CA GLU A 25 12.16 72.61 52.55
C GLU A 25 13.01 71.50 53.20
N ILE A 26 12.79 71.21 54.48
CA ILE A 26 13.44 70.10 55.18
C ILE A 26 13.01 68.75 54.59
N VAL A 27 11.73 68.58 54.26
CA VAL A 27 11.21 67.36 53.62
C VAL A 27 11.79 67.19 52.22
N MET A 28 11.88 68.26 51.43
CA MET A 28 12.44 68.22 50.08
C MET A 28 13.94 67.91 50.08
N THR A 29 14.70 68.52 50.99
CA THR A 29 16.15 68.26 51.13
C THR A 29 16.43 66.80 51.54
N ARG A 30 15.52 66.19 52.32
CA ARG A 30 15.61 64.78 52.69
C ARG A 30 15.17 63.85 51.58
N TYR A 31 14.10 64.19 50.86
CA TYR A 31 13.67 63.46 49.67
C TYR A 31 14.79 63.40 48.63
N GLU A 32 15.47 64.52 48.40
CA GLU A 32 16.60 64.60 47.48
C GLU A 32 17.80 63.74 47.93
N LYS A 33 18.05 63.66 49.25
CA LYS A 33 19.09 62.80 49.83
C LYS A 33 18.75 61.30 49.79
N GLU A 34 17.49 60.94 49.97
CA GLU A 34 17.00 59.55 49.93
C GLU A 34 16.97 59.03 48.48
N VAL A 35 16.58 59.88 47.52
CA VAL A 35 16.56 59.57 46.08
C VAL A 35 17.97 59.45 45.50
N MET A 36 18.98 60.04 46.15
CA MET A 36 20.38 59.97 45.70
C MET A 36 21.07 58.62 46.02
N HIS A 37 20.51 57.75 46.89
CA HIS A 37 21.11 56.45 47.23
C HIS A 37 20.16 55.23 47.07
N PRO A 38 19.58 54.99 45.88
CA PRO A 38 18.74 53.81 45.62
C PRO A 38 19.56 52.51 45.63
N ILE A 39 20.88 52.60 45.49
CA ILE A 39 21.80 51.46 45.38
C ILE A 39 22.21 50.88 46.76
N GLN A 40 22.13 51.66 47.84
CA GLN A 40 22.54 51.16 49.17
C GLN A 40 21.58 50.09 49.73
N GLY A 41 20.29 50.10 49.33
CA GLY A 41 19.35 49.02 49.62
C GLY A 41 19.53 47.77 48.76
N LEU A 42 20.08 47.93 47.54
CA LEU A 42 20.45 46.82 46.64
C LEU A 42 21.69 46.06 47.13
N VAL A 43 22.60 46.73 47.83
CA VAL A 43 23.86 46.16 48.34
C VAL A 43 23.73 45.58 49.76
N GLY A 44 22.57 45.76 50.43
CA GLY A 44 22.27 45.21 51.77
C GLY A 44 22.08 43.69 51.85
N GLY A 45 22.35 42.93 50.78
CA GLY A 45 22.35 41.47 50.79
C GLY A 45 20.97 40.80 50.66
N GLU A 46 19.87 41.45 51.07
CA GLU A 46 18.54 40.83 51.04
C GLU A 46 17.91 40.76 49.64
N LEU A 47 18.05 41.81 48.81
CA LEU A 47 17.50 41.83 47.44
C LEU A 47 18.26 40.88 46.49
N VAL A 48 19.58 40.83 46.60
CA VAL A 48 20.39 39.89 45.80
C VAL A 48 20.12 38.45 46.24
N ARG A 49 19.93 38.21 47.54
CA ARG A 49 19.58 36.88 48.06
C ARG A 49 18.18 36.45 47.65
N SER A 50 17.19 37.34 47.67
CA SER A 50 15.83 37.01 47.20
C SER A 50 15.81 36.73 45.70
N LEU A 51 16.57 37.47 44.90
CA LEU A 51 16.73 37.22 43.47
C LEU A 51 17.45 35.89 43.20
N LEU A 52 18.50 35.56 43.95
CA LEU A 52 19.18 34.27 43.85
C LEU A 52 18.25 33.11 44.24
N ILE A 53 17.45 33.27 45.30
CA ILE A 53 16.44 32.30 45.71
C ILE A 53 15.38 32.12 44.60
N GLN A 54 14.94 33.20 43.95
CA GLN A 54 14.00 33.13 42.84
C GLN A 54 14.59 32.38 41.64
N VAL A 55 15.84 32.64 41.27
CA VAL A 55 16.51 31.92 40.18
C VAL A 55 16.64 30.43 40.52
N GLN A 56 16.96 30.09 41.76
CA GLN A 56 17.03 28.70 42.21
C GLN A 56 15.65 28.03 42.24
N LYS A 57 14.61 28.73 42.68
CA LYS A 57 13.24 28.23 42.64
C LYS A 57 12.77 28.00 41.21
N LEU A 58 13.04 28.95 40.31
CA LEU A 58 12.76 28.82 38.89
C LEU A 58 13.47 27.60 38.28
N LYS A 59 14.74 27.34 38.61
CA LYS A 59 15.44 26.15 38.15
C LYS A 59 14.77 24.86 38.63
N LEU A 60 14.40 24.82 39.91
CA LEU A 60 13.71 23.66 40.50
C LEU A 60 12.33 23.44 39.85
N ASP A 61 11.57 24.51 39.61
CA ASP A 61 10.28 24.44 38.93
C ASP A 61 10.43 23.96 37.48
N ILE A 62 11.51 24.34 36.78
CA ILE A 62 11.84 23.83 35.44
C ILE A 62 12.23 22.34 35.49
N GLU A 63 13.02 21.92 36.47
CA GLU A 63 13.40 20.51 36.63
C GLU A 63 12.19 19.61 36.92
N GLU A 64 11.25 20.08 37.75
CA GLU A 64 9.99 19.39 38.03
C GLU A 64 9.12 19.29 36.77
N ALA A 65 8.94 20.39 36.03
CA ALA A 65 8.24 20.38 34.76
C ALA A 65 8.91 19.47 33.70
N MET A 66 10.24 19.36 33.72
CA MET A 66 10.97 18.47 32.81
C MET A 66 10.70 16.99 33.12
N LEU A 67 10.58 16.62 34.40
CA LEU A 67 10.21 15.27 34.81
C LEU A 67 8.77 14.91 34.39
N GLU A 68 7.83 15.86 34.53
CA GLU A 68 6.46 15.67 34.06
C GLU A 68 6.39 15.51 32.54
N LEU A 69 7.15 16.32 31.79
CA LEU A 69 7.25 16.20 30.34
C LEU A 69 7.81 14.84 29.90
N ASP A 70 8.82 14.31 30.60
CA ASP A 70 9.38 12.99 30.31
C ASP A 70 8.32 11.89 30.50
N GLN A 71 7.49 12.00 31.54
CA GLN A 71 6.40 11.07 31.80
C GLN A 71 5.31 11.12 30.71
N ILE A 72 4.99 12.31 30.19
CA ILE A 72 4.02 12.50 29.09
C ILE A 72 4.57 11.96 27.76
N LEU A 73 5.86 12.19 27.48
CA LEU A 73 6.50 11.67 26.29
C LEU A 73 6.56 10.14 26.32
N ARG A 74 6.94 9.56 27.45
CA ARG A 74 6.97 8.10 27.64
C ARG A 74 5.59 7.46 27.55
N ALA A 75 4.56 8.14 28.05
CA ALA A 75 3.17 7.67 27.91
C ALA A 75 2.69 7.64 26.45
N ASN A 76 3.25 8.49 25.58
CA ASN A 76 2.89 8.56 24.15
C ASN A 76 3.89 7.87 23.21
N GLU A 77 5.06 7.47 23.72
CA GLU A 77 6.11 6.81 22.95
C GLU A 77 5.58 5.59 22.18
N ILE A 78 4.77 4.76 22.85
CA ILE A 78 4.15 3.57 22.25
C ILE A 78 3.21 3.97 21.11
N ASN A 79 2.44 5.06 21.26
CA ASN A 79 1.51 5.53 20.24
C ASN A 79 2.27 6.07 19.01
N PHE A 80 3.35 6.81 19.21
CA PHE A 80 4.22 7.27 18.11
C PHE A 80 4.94 6.11 17.43
N ALA A 81 5.41 5.11 18.18
CA ALA A 81 6.05 3.92 17.64
C ALA A 81 5.07 3.10 16.78
N ILE A 82 3.84 2.90 17.25
CA ILE A 82 2.78 2.21 16.47
C ILE A 82 2.42 3.02 15.23
N LEU A 83 2.24 4.33 15.35
CA LEU A 83 1.91 5.21 14.23
C LEU A 83 3.00 5.20 13.15
N ALA A 84 4.28 5.14 13.55
CA ALA A 84 5.41 5.03 12.63
C ALA A 84 5.56 3.61 12.02
N ALA A 85 5.16 2.57 12.75
CA ALA A 85 5.25 1.18 12.29
C ALA A 85 4.15 0.79 11.29
N LEU A 86 2.95 1.40 11.39
CA LEU A 86 1.81 1.08 10.53
C LEU A 86 2.13 1.23 9.03
N PRO A 87 2.69 2.36 8.53
CA PRO A 87 3.07 2.49 7.12
C PRO A 87 4.06 1.42 6.66
N ALA A 88 5.05 1.08 7.50
CA ALA A 88 6.04 0.05 7.19
C ALA A 88 5.40 -1.34 7.09
N PHE A 89 4.43 -1.64 7.96
CA PHE A 89 3.68 -2.89 7.92
C PHE A 89 2.85 -3.00 6.63
N PHE A 90 2.10 -1.96 6.26
CA PHE A 90 1.34 -1.97 5.01
C PHE A 90 2.23 -2.11 3.76
N LEU A 91 3.36 -1.40 3.72
CA LEU A 91 4.34 -1.54 2.64
C LEU A 91 4.88 -2.97 2.55
N SER A 92 5.14 -3.62 3.68
CA SER A 92 5.61 -5.01 3.71
C SER A 92 4.57 -6.00 3.14
N LEU A 93 3.28 -5.78 3.46
CA LEU A 93 2.19 -6.59 2.93
C LEU A 93 2.02 -6.41 1.43
N ILE A 94 2.08 -5.16 0.94
CA ILE A 94 1.98 -4.86 -0.50
C ILE A 94 3.14 -5.54 -1.24
N LEU A 95 4.37 -5.41 -0.72
CA LEU A 95 5.54 -6.06 -1.32
C LEU A 95 5.39 -7.59 -1.34
N ALA A 96 4.92 -8.19 -0.24
CA ALA A 96 4.67 -9.63 -0.18
C ALA A 96 3.58 -10.08 -1.17
N MET A 97 2.52 -9.29 -1.34
CA MET A 97 1.48 -9.57 -2.34
C MET A 97 2.02 -9.47 -3.76
N LEU A 98 2.85 -8.47 -4.06
CA LEU A 98 3.48 -8.32 -5.38
C LEU A 98 4.40 -9.49 -5.71
N VAL A 99 5.26 -9.91 -4.76
CA VAL A 99 6.14 -11.07 -4.93
C VAL A 99 5.33 -12.34 -5.17
N ARG A 100 4.25 -12.56 -4.40
CA ARG A 100 3.35 -13.70 -4.61
C ARG A 100 2.66 -13.64 -5.97
N ALA A 101 2.20 -12.47 -6.40
CA ALA A 101 1.55 -12.29 -7.69
C ALA A 101 2.51 -12.59 -8.85
N TRP A 102 3.75 -12.08 -8.79
CA TRP A 102 4.79 -12.39 -9.76
C TRP A 102 5.07 -13.89 -9.83
N PHE A 103 5.31 -14.53 -8.69
CA PHE A 103 5.59 -15.97 -8.64
C PHE A 103 4.42 -16.84 -9.15
N GLN A 104 3.18 -16.45 -8.82
CA GLN A 104 2.00 -17.14 -9.33
C GLN A 104 1.77 -16.89 -10.82
N GLN A 105 2.10 -15.71 -11.34
CA GLN A 105 1.88 -15.36 -12.75
C GLN A 105 2.73 -16.22 -13.68
N ASP A 106 3.99 -16.48 -13.32
CA ASP A 106 4.87 -17.38 -14.08
C ASP A 106 4.30 -18.81 -14.10
N THR A 107 3.92 -19.34 -12.94
CA THR A 107 3.30 -20.68 -12.84
C THR A 107 1.96 -20.77 -13.59
N ARG A 108 1.16 -19.69 -13.56
CA ARG A 108 -0.19 -19.65 -14.15
C ARG A 108 -0.15 -19.48 -15.66
N ALA A 109 0.83 -18.78 -16.21
CA ALA A 109 1.04 -18.66 -17.66
C ALA A 109 1.43 -20.02 -18.27
N GLU A 110 2.35 -20.75 -17.63
CA GLU A 110 2.72 -22.11 -18.05
C GLU A 110 1.56 -23.10 -17.94
N GLY A 111 0.79 -23.04 -16.84
CA GLY A 111 -0.38 -23.87 -16.62
C GLY A 111 -1.50 -23.61 -17.63
N ARG A 112 -1.79 -22.34 -17.94
CA ARG A 112 -2.85 -21.96 -18.88
C ARG A 112 -2.55 -22.41 -20.31
N GLY A 113 -1.28 -22.30 -20.74
CA GLY A 113 -0.85 -22.82 -22.03
C GLY A 113 -0.92 -24.34 -22.11
N ARG A 114 -0.62 -25.06 -21.02
CA ARG A 114 -0.75 -26.52 -20.95
C ARG A 114 -2.20 -26.97 -21.04
N VAL A 115 -3.12 -26.35 -20.30
CA VAL A 115 -4.55 -26.67 -20.35
C VAL A 115 -5.15 -26.39 -21.73
N ALA A 116 -4.81 -25.25 -22.34
CA ALA A 116 -5.28 -24.91 -23.70
C ALA A 116 -4.77 -25.90 -24.77
N ARG A 117 -3.56 -26.45 -24.63
CA ARG A 117 -3.06 -27.54 -25.49
C ARG A 117 -3.85 -28.82 -25.31
N ILE A 118 -4.11 -29.23 -24.06
CA ILE A 118 -4.90 -30.44 -23.77
C ILE A 118 -6.31 -30.32 -24.36
N GLN A 119 -6.97 -29.16 -24.19
CA GLN A 119 -8.30 -28.93 -24.73
C GLN A 119 -8.35 -29.02 -26.26
N ARG A 120 -7.36 -28.47 -26.97
CA ARG A 120 -7.25 -28.57 -28.44
C ARG A 120 -7.07 -30.02 -28.91
N ARG A 121 -6.29 -30.82 -28.18
CA ARG A 121 -6.09 -32.25 -28.48
C ARG A 121 -7.35 -33.07 -28.25
N LEU A 122 -8.08 -32.80 -27.16
CA LEU A 122 -9.36 -33.45 -26.91
C LEU A 122 -10.33 -33.19 -28.06
N LEU A 123 -10.48 -31.93 -28.51
CA LEU A 123 -11.33 -31.60 -29.66
C LEU A 123 -11.00 -32.42 -30.92
N LEU A 124 -9.71 -32.66 -31.19
CA LEU A 124 -9.29 -33.51 -32.32
C LEU A 124 -9.76 -34.97 -32.14
N VAL A 125 -9.62 -35.52 -30.94
CA VAL A 125 -10.11 -36.86 -30.59
C VAL A 125 -11.63 -36.94 -30.67
N GLU A 126 -12.35 -35.91 -30.25
CA GLU A 126 -13.81 -35.82 -30.41
C GLU A 126 -14.21 -35.81 -31.89
N ILE A 127 -13.47 -35.10 -32.75
CA ILE A 127 -13.68 -35.10 -34.20
C ILE A 127 -13.48 -36.51 -34.76
N GLU A 128 -12.38 -37.20 -34.43
CA GLU A 128 -12.11 -38.57 -34.88
C GLU A 128 -13.21 -39.54 -34.44
N ARG A 129 -13.66 -39.42 -33.18
CA ARG A 129 -14.74 -40.26 -32.64
C ARG A 129 -16.07 -40.01 -33.36
N ALA A 130 -16.42 -38.75 -33.58
CA ALA A 130 -17.63 -38.38 -34.31
C ALA A 130 -17.57 -38.85 -35.77
N MET A 131 -16.40 -38.82 -36.41
CA MET A 131 -16.20 -39.36 -37.76
C MET A 131 -16.36 -40.89 -37.81
N MET A 132 -15.83 -41.63 -36.84
CA MET A 132 -16.04 -43.09 -36.76
C MET A 132 -17.50 -43.45 -36.54
N GLN A 133 -18.22 -42.70 -35.71
CA GLN A 133 -19.65 -42.88 -35.49
C GLN A 133 -20.47 -42.55 -36.75
N PHE A 134 -20.13 -41.47 -37.45
CA PHE A 134 -20.72 -41.14 -38.75
C PHE A 134 -20.57 -42.30 -39.75
N GLN A 135 -19.37 -42.86 -39.87
CA GLN A 135 -19.10 -43.99 -40.75
C GLN A 135 -19.92 -45.23 -40.34
N SER A 136 -19.96 -45.55 -39.04
CA SER A 136 -20.74 -46.68 -38.52
C SER A 136 -22.24 -46.55 -38.80
N CYS A 137 -22.82 -45.34 -38.61
CA CYS A 137 -24.22 -45.07 -38.95
C CYS A 137 -24.48 -45.20 -40.46
N LYS A 138 -23.53 -44.75 -41.29
CA LYS A 138 -23.60 -44.88 -42.74
C LYS A 138 -23.57 -46.35 -43.18
N ASP A 139 -22.69 -47.16 -42.59
CA ASP A 139 -22.55 -48.59 -42.90
C ASP A 139 -23.78 -49.40 -42.46
N GLN A 140 -24.46 -48.97 -41.39
CA GLN A 140 -25.72 -49.56 -40.91
C GLN A 140 -26.96 -49.10 -41.69
N GLY A 141 -26.82 -48.15 -42.62
CA GLY A 141 -27.95 -47.59 -43.38
C GLY A 141 -28.84 -46.63 -42.59
N LEU A 142 -28.37 -46.12 -41.44
CA LEU A 142 -29.09 -45.15 -40.60
C LEU A 142 -28.81 -43.73 -41.09
N GLU A 143 -29.47 -43.33 -42.18
CA GLU A 143 -29.15 -42.10 -42.90
C GLU A 143 -29.43 -40.81 -42.09
N ASN A 144 -30.53 -40.77 -41.32
CA ASN A 144 -30.85 -39.63 -40.45
C ASN A 144 -29.81 -39.47 -39.32
N ASP A 145 -29.40 -40.58 -38.70
CA ASP A 145 -28.39 -40.57 -37.63
C ASP A 145 -27.02 -40.20 -38.18
N ALA A 146 -26.67 -40.69 -39.37
CA ALA A 146 -25.45 -40.30 -40.06
C ALA A 146 -25.42 -38.79 -40.36
N GLN A 147 -26.53 -38.20 -40.83
CA GLN A 147 -26.61 -36.75 -41.02
C GLN A 147 -26.42 -35.97 -39.71
N CYS A 148 -27.00 -36.45 -38.60
CA CYS A 148 -26.82 -35.86 -37.29
C CYS A 148 -25.35 -35.92 -36.82
N MET A 149 -24.72 -37.10 -36.94
CA MET A 149 -23.31 -37.29 -36.59
C MET A 149 -22.39 -36.43 -37.45
N TYR A 150 -22.71 -36.27 -38.74
CA TYR A 150 -21.98 -35.37 -39.62
C TYR A 150 -22.09 -33.91 -39.19
N GLY A 151 -23.28 -33.48 -38.75
CA GLY A 151 -23.49 -32.16 -38.14
C GLY A 151 -22.61 -31.95 -36.91
N LEU A 152 -22.50 -32.95 -36.03
CA LEU A 152 -21.60 -32.89 -34.87
C LEU A 152 -20.12 -32.76 -35.28
N VAL A 153 -19.68 -33.49 -36.30
CA VAL A 153 -18.32 -33.35 -36.86
C VAL A 153 -18.05 -31.90 -37.30
N LEU A 154 -19.00 -31.27 -38.00
CA LEU A 154 -18.87 -29.87 -38.43
C LEU A 154 -18.81 -28.91 -37.24
N CYS A 155 -19.62 -29.10 -36.21
CA CYS A 155 -19.59 -28.29 -34.98
C CYS A 155 -18.24 -28.37 -34.26
N PHE A 156 -17.67 -29.58 -34.16
CA PHE A 156 -16.35 -29.75 -33.55
C PHE A 156 -15.22 -29.16 -34.41
N LEU A 157 -15.31 -29.27 -35.74
CA LEU A 157 -14.36 -28.63 -36.65
C LEU A 157 -14.42 -27.09 -36.55
N ASP A 158 -15.60 -26.51 -36.44
CA ASP A 158 -15.78 -25.06 -36.22
C ASP A 158 -15.22 -24.61 -34.86
N SER A 159 -15.48 -25.40 -33.82
CA SER A 159 -14.90 -25.18 -32.49
C SER A 159 -13.37 -25.26 -32.53
N LEU A 160 -12.82 -26.25 -33.23
CA LEU A 160 -11.37 -26.39 -33.43
C LEU A 160 -10.80 -25.18 -34.17
N HIS A 161 -11.43 -24.78 -35.28
CA HIS A 161 -11.03 -23.60 -36.06
C HIS A 161 -10.92 -22.34 -35.18
N THR A 162 -11.96 -22.07 -34.38
CA THR A 162 -12.00 -20.90 -33.49
C THR A 162 -10.92 -20.95 -32.40
N VAL A 163 -10.71 -22.12 -31.79
CA VAL A 163 -9.73 -22.28 -30.68
C VAL A 163 -8.29 -22.23 -31.18
N VAL A 164 -8.01 -22.74 -32.38
CA VAL A 164 -6.64 -22.77 -32.92
C VAL A 164 -6.22 -21.49 -33.64
N GLU A 165 -7.17 -20.69 -34.14
CA GLU A 165 -6.91 -19.49 -34.96
C GLU A 165 -5.89 -18.54 -34.32
N GLY A 166 -6.09 -18.16 -33.06
CA GLY A 166 -5.21 -17.20 -32.38
C GLY A 166 -3.76 -17.71 -32.25
N HIS A 167 -3.59 -18.98 -31.90
CA HIS A 167 -2.26 -19.57 -31.72
C HIS A 167 -1.58 -19.87 -33.06
N ALA A 168 -2.32 -20.42 -34.03
CA ALA A 168 -1.80 -20.76 -35.35
C ALA A 168 -1.42 -19.52 -36.17
N LYS A 169 -2.09 -18.37 -35.95
CA LYS A 169 -1.67 -17.08 -36.52
C LYS A 169 -0.36 -16.60 -35.91
N ALA A 170 -0.17 -16.81 -34.61
CA ALA A 170 1.08 -16.43 -33.92
C ALA A 170 2.28 -17.30 -34.34
N THR A 171 2.06 -18.59 -34.63
CA THR A 171 3.10 -19.51 -35.11
C THR A 171 3.33 -19.46 -36.63
N GLY A 172 2.42 -18.83 -37.39
CA GLY A 172 2.46 -18.78 -38.86
C GLY A 172 1.91 -20.04 -39.55
N GLU A 173 1.40 -21.00 -38.79
CA GLU A 173 0.88 -22.28 -39.28
C GLU A 173 -0.57 -22.19 -39.82
N TRP A 174 -1.23 -21.05 -39.61
CA TRP A 174 -2.68 -20.88 -39.84
C TRP A 174 -3.15 -21.31 -41.23
N ILE A 175 -2.40 -20.98 -42.28
CA ILE A 175 -2.82 -21.25 -43.67
C ILE A 175 -2.94 -22.76 -43.92
N CYS A 176 -1.93 -23.52 -43.52
CA CYS A 176 -1.91 -24.98 -43.67
C CYS A 176 -2.94 -25.65 -42.77
N LEU A 177 -3.00 -25.25 -41.50
CA LEU A 177 -3.93 -25.82 -40.52
C LEU A 177 -5.39 -25.58 -40.92
N ARG A 178 -5.71 -24.38 -41.39
CA ARG A 178 -7.05 -24.05 -41.89
C ARG A 178 -7.42 -24.90 -43.09
N GLN A 179 -6.48 -25.15 -44.01
CA GLN A 179 -6.73 -26.00 -45.17
C GLN A 179 -7.03 -27.44 -44.75
N ASP A 180 -6.27 -27.98 -43.78
CA ASP A 180 -6.51 -29.32 -43.24
C ASP A 180 -7.88 -29.44 -42.56
N ILE A 181 -8.30 -28.42 -41.80
CA ILE A 181 -9.65 -28.36 -41.20
C ILE A 181 -10.74 -28.34 -42.27
N ILE A 182 -10.55 -27.56 -43.34
CA ILE A 182 -11.49 -27.51 -44.47
C ILE A 182 -11.55 -28.86 -45.19
N ASP A 183 -10.41 -29.53 -45.36
CA ASP A 183 -10.36 -30.83 -46.02
C ASP A 183 -11.06 -31.92 -45.20
N LEU A 184 -10.98 -31.87 -43.86
CA LEU A 184 -11.76 -32.73 -42.96
C LEU A 184 -13.28 -32.53 -43.09
N ALA A 185 -13.71 -31.28 -43.33
CA ALA A 185 -15.11 -30.92 -43.51
C ALA A 185 -15.69 -31.34 -44.87
N LYS A 186 -14.89 -31.80 -45.84
CA LYS A 186 -15.40 -32.20 -47.16
C LYS A 186 -16.21 -33.51 -47.06
N PRO A 187 -17.47 -33.58 -47.54
CA PRO A 187 -18.30 -34.78 -47.44
C PRO A 187 -17.84 -35.91 -48.37
N GLY A 188 -17.15 -35.60 -49.47
CA GLY A 188 -16.72 -36.58 -50.47
C GLY A 188 -15.40 -37.30 -50.16
N LEU A 189 -14.73 -36.95 -49.05
CA LEU A 189 -13.45 -37.56 -48.70
C LEU A 189 -13.68 -38.86 -47.88
N PRO A 190 -13.03 -39.98 -48.22
CA PRO A 190 -13.12 -41.21 -47.45
C PRO A 190 -12.66 -41.01 -46.00
N THR A 191 -13.32 -41.69 -45.06
CA THR A 191 -13.03 -41.60 -43.61
C THR A 191 -11.56 -41.91 -43.30
N GLU A 192 -10.96 -42.90 -43.97
CA GLU A 192 -9.52 -43.22 -43.83
C GLU A 192 -8.59 -42.04 -44.15
N HIS A 193 -8.92 -41.28 -45.21
CA HIS A 193 -8.14 -40.11 -45.59
C HIS A 193 -8.33 -38.97 -44.58
N LYS A 194 -9.55 -38.81 -44.05
CA LYS A 194 -9.83 -37.83 -42.99
C LYS A 194 -9.04 -38.16 -41.71
N LEU A 195 -9.03 -39.42 -41.29
CA LEU A 195 -8.23 -39.86 -40.15
C LEU A 195 -6.74 -39.62 -40.40
N SER A 196 -6.23 -39.90 -41.59
CA SER A 196 -4.83 -39.60 -41.93
C SER A 196 -4.49 -38.11 -41.80
N ILE A 197 -5.40 -37.21 -42.20
CA ILE A 197 -5.24 -35.76 -42.02
C ILE A 197 -5.25 -35.39 -40.53
N ALA A 198 -6.19 -35.92 -39.75
CA ALA A 198 -6.25 -35.67 -38.30
C ALA A 198 -4.96 -36.11 -37.59
N TRP A 199 -4.49 -37.33 -37.88
CA TRP A 199 -3.22 -37.85 -37.36
C TRP A 199 -2.01 -37.01 -37.76
N ARG A 200 -1.99 -36.48 -38.99
CA ARG A 200 -0.94 -35.54 -39.43
C ARG A 200 -1.02 -34.23 -38.64
N MET A 201 -2.22 -33.69 -38.43
CA MET A 201 -2.42 -32.44 -37.69
C MET A 201 -1.89 -32.55 -36.25
N GLU A 202 -2.11 -33.68 -35.58
CA GLU A 202 -1.63 -33.92 -34.22
C GLU A 202 -0.09 -33.90 -34.12
N ARG A 203 0.61 -34.26 -35.21
CA ARG A 203 2.08 -34.43 -35.24
C ARG A 203 2.83 -33.23 -35.81
N VAL A 204 2.20 -32.45 -36.67
CA VAL A 204 2.89 -31.38 -37.42
C VAL A 204 2.73 -30.02 -36.75
N TYR A 205 1.55 -29.71 -36.22
CA TYR A 205 1.26 -28.36 -35.75
C TYR A 205 1.60 -28.16 -34.27
N GLU A 206 2.40 -27.13 -33.96
CA GLU A 206 2.82 -26.83 -32.58
C GLU A 206 1.64 -26.60 -31.63
N CYS A 207 0.53 -26.06 -32.16
CA CYS A 207 -0.70 -25.85 -31.41
C CYS A 207 -1.32 -27.15 -30.85
N LEU A 208 -1.02 -28.30 -31.47
CA LEU A 208 -1.57 -29.62 -31.18
C LEU A 208 -0.53 -30.61 -30.63
N LEU A 209 0.76 -30.26 -30.69
CA LEU A 209 1.82 -31.10 -30.15
C LEU A 209 1.69 -31.30 -28.63
N PRO A 210 2.01 -32.51 -28.12
CA PRO A 210 2.14 -32.71 -26.68
C PRO A 210 3.29 -31.82 -26.20
N SER A 211 3.20 -31.32 -24.96
CA SER A 211 4.30 -30.50 -24.41
C SER A 211 5.56 -31.35 -24.42
N SER A 212 6.44 -31.12 -25.39
CA SER A 212 7.80 -31.61 -25.32
C SER A 212 8.35 -31.02 -24.03
N LYS A 213 8.67 -31.89 -23.07
CA LYS A 213 9.56 -31.49 -21.99
C LYS A 213 10.83 -31.03 -22.69
N ARG A 214 11.02 -29.72 -22.86
CA ARG A 214 12.35 -29.14 -23.07
C ARG A 214 13.14 -29.53 -21.83
N HIS A 215 13.81 -30.68 -21.91
CA HIS A 215 14.92 -31.03 -21.05
C HIS A 215 16.16 -30.33 -21.57
#